data_AF-A0A453E1H9-F1
#
_entry.id   AF-A0A453E1H9-F1
#
_cell.length_a   1.000
_cell.length_b   1.000
_cell.length_c   1.000
_cell.angle_alpha   90.00
_cell.angle_beta   90.00
_cell.angle_gamma   90.00
#
_symmetry.space_group_name_H-M   'P 1'
#
loop_
_entity.id
_entity.type
_entity.pdbx_description
1 polymer ?
#
loop_
_entity_poly.entity_id
_entity_poly.type
_entity_poly.pdbx_seq_one_letter_code
_entity_poly.pdbx_strand_id
1 'polypeptide(L)'
;MFEGKQVTAVSLRTALCFEYVSNGSLHKYISDQKTGLNWHTRYRIIKGICEGLKYLREGLGYPVMHFDLKPDNILLDNKMMPKIADFGLSKLFGEENTTRAMSA
;
A
#
# COMPACT_ATOMS: atom_id res chain seq x y z
N MET A 1 22.07 -22.83 21.62
CA MET A 1 23.12 -22.89 22.66
C MET A 1 24.32 -22.17 22.10
N PHE A 2 24.80 -21.12 22.76
CA PHE A 2 26.12 -20.54 22.55
C PHE A 2 26.79 -20.63 23.92
N GLU A 3 27.94 -21.32 24.01
CA GLU A 3 28.71 -21.47 25.26
C GLU A 3 27.92 -21.99 26.49
N GLY A 4 27.02 -22.96 26.31
CA GLY A 4 26.35 -23.61 27.45
C GLY A 4 25.33 -22.75 28.23
N LYS A 5 25.05 -21.51 27.82
CA LYS A 5 23.94 -20.70 28.33
C LYS A 5 22.71 -20.80 27.44
N GLN A 6 21.53 -20.92 28.08
CA GLN A 6 20.24 -20.71 27.40
C GLN A 6 20.16 -19.25 26.97
N VAL A 7 20.29 -19.01 25.67
CA VAL A 7 20.01 -17.70 25.06
C VAL A 7 18.56 -17.73 24.61
N THR A 8 17.69 -17.00 25.31
CA THR A 8 16.30 -16.82 24.91
C THR A 8 16.27 -15.86 23.74
N ALA A 9 16.00 -16.35 22.53
CA ALA A 9 15.75 -15.48 21.39
C ALA A 9 14.40 -14.77 21.61
N VAL A 10 14.43 -13.46 21.84
CA VAL A 10 13.21 -12.64 21.92
C VAL A 10 12.67 -12.46 20.51
N SER A 11 11.51 -13.04 20.23
CA SER A 11 10.78 -12.78 18.98
C SER A 11 9.95 -11.51 19.14
N LEU A 12 10.39 -10.42 18.52
CA LEU A 12 9.62 -9.19 18.42
C LEU A 12 8.64 -9.31 17.26
N ARG A 13 7.35 -9.05 17.52
CA ARG A 13 6.32 -8.95 16.48
C ARG A 13 5.97 -7.48 16.28
N THR A 14 6.04 -7.03 15.03
CA THR A 14 5.67 -5.67 14.64
C THR A 14 4.39 -5.74 13.81
N ALA A 15 3.47 -4.82 14.05
CA ALA A 15 2.24 -4.68 13.27
C ALA A 15 2.00 -3.20 12.94
N LEU A 16 1.38 -2.95 11.80
CA LEU A 16 0.86 -1.64 11.42
C LEU A 16 -0.66 -1.67 11.54
N CYS A 17 -1.24 -0.64 12.16
CA CYS A 17 -2.68 -0.49 12.31
C CYS A 17 -3.16 0.67 11.45
N PHE A 18 -4.11 0.40 10.55
CA PHE A 18 -4.70 1.37 9.63
C PHE A 18 -6.21 1.46 9.85
N GLU A 19 -6.83 2.48 9.26
CA GLU A 19 -8.28 2.52 9.14
C GLU A 19 -8.82 1.29 8.40
N TYR A 20 -10.01 0.84 8.78
CA TYR A 20 -10.69 -0.24 8.07
C TYR A 20 -11.38 0.29 6.80
N VAL A 21 -11.04 -0.30 5.66
CA VAL A 21 -11.56 0.10 4.34
C VAL A 21 -12.57 -0.93 3.84
N SER A 22 -13.85 -0.61 3.97
CA SER A 22 -14.96 -1.58 4.01
C SER A 22 -15.22 -2.35 2.72
N ASN A 23 -14.99 -1.76 1.54
CA ASN A 23 -15.26 -2.43 0.26
C ASN A 23 -14.09 -3.29 -0.24
N GLY A 24 -12.99 -3.33 0.53
CA GLY A 24 -11.82 -4.15 0.26
C GLY A 24 -11.11 -3.77 -1.03
N SER A 25 -10.37 -4.72 -1.60
CA SER A 25 -9.53 -4.49 -2.77
C SER A 25 -10.33 -4.33 -4.08
N LEU A 26 -9.82 -3.48 -4.96
CA LEU A 26 -10.32 -3.25 -6.31
C LEU A 26 -10.31 -4.53 -7.16
N HIS A 27 -9.40 -5.47 -6.87
CA HIS A 27 -9.32 -6.77 -7.55
C HIS A 27 -10.68 -7.47 -7.64
N LYS A 28 -11.48 -7.39 -6.57
CA LYS A 28 -12.83 -7.98 -6.49
C LYS A 28 -13.80 -7.45 -7.56
N TYR A 29 -13.54 -6.26 -8.11
CA TYR A 29 -14.43 -5.56 -9.03
C TYR A 29 -13.93 -5.55 -10.48
N ILE A 30 -12.69 -5.99 -10.73
CA ILE A 30 -12.12 -6.03 -12.09
C ILE A 30 -12.36 -7.39 -12.75
N SER A 31 -12.37 -8.49 -11.99
CA SER A 31 -12.41 -9.85 -12.52
C SER A 31 -13.81 -10.33 -12.93
N ASP A 32 -14.87 -9.77 -12.35
CA ASP A 32 -16.23 -10.27 -12.56
C ASP A 32 -17.08 -9.28 -13.35
N GLN A 33 -17.48 -9.68 -14.57
CA GLN A 33 -18.39 -8.93 -15.45
C GLN A 33 -19.72 -8.57 -14.77
N LYS A 34 -20.12 -9.29 -13.71
CA LYS A 34 -21.36 -9.06 -12.96
C LYS A 34 -21.24 -8.08 -11.80
N THR A 35 -20.03 -7.65 -11.42
CA THR A 35 -19.80 -6.75 -10.26
C THR A 35 -20.38 -5.35 -10.40
N GLY A 36 -20.90 -4.98 -11.57
CA GLY A 36 -21.88 -3.88 -11.65
C GLY A 36 -21.34 -2.47 -11.45
N LEU A 37 -20.02 -2.24 -11.54
CA LEU A 37 -19.50 -0.87 -11.53
C LEU A 37 -19.87 -0.15 -12.83
N ASN A 38 -20.76 0.83 -12.73
CA ASN A 38 -21.06 1.74 -13.82
C ASN A 38 -19.83 2.58 -14.20
N TRP A 39 -19.84 3.13 -15.41
CA TRP A 39 -18.72 3.91 -15.93
C TRP A 39 -18.34 5.09 -15.04
N HIS A 40 -19.33 5.80 -14.49
CA HIS A 40 -19.08 6.94 -13.62
C HIS A 40 -18.25 6.57 -12.38
N THR A 41 -18.56 5.43 -11.77
CA THR A 41 -17.80 4.91 -10.62
C THR A 41 -16.39 4.49 -11.02
N ARG A 42 -16.25 3.79 -12.16
CA ARG A 42 -14.93 3.41 -12.70
C ARG A 42 -14.05 4.63 -12.96
N TYR A 43 -14.61 5.67 -13.59
CA TYR A 43 -13.89 6.91 -13.85
C TYR A 43 -13.44 7.60 -12.56
N ARG A 44 -14.31 7.67 -11.53
CA ARG A 44 -13.95 8.19 -10.21
C ARG A 44 -12.79 7.41 -9.58
N ILE A 45 -12.81 6.08 -9.68
CA ILE A 45 -11.71 5.23 -9.18
C ILE A 45 -10.42 5.53 -9.94
N ILE A 46 -10.45 5.54 -11.28
CA ILE A 46 -9.25 5.84 -12.09
C ILE A 46 -8.68 7.21 -11.73
N LYS A 47 -9.54 8.24 -11.69
CA LYS A 47 -9.14 9.60 -11.35
C LYS A 47 -8.53 9.67 -9.95
N GLY A 48 -9.17 9.07 -8.94
CA GLY A 48 -8.66 9.07 -7.57
C GLY A 48 -7.31 8.34 -7.42
N ILE A 49 -7.09 7.24 -8.17
CA ILE A 49 -5.79 6.56 -8.20
C ILE A 49 -4.72 7.50 -8.80
N CYS A 50 -5.01 8.17 -9.92
CA CYS A 50 -4.08 9.12 -10.53
C CYS A 50 -3.78 10.31 -9.60
N GLU A 51 -4.78 10.83 -8.90
CA GLU A 51 -4.61 11.90 -7.91
C GLU A 51 -3.73 11.44 -6.73
N GLY A 52 -3.96 10.23 -6.22
CA GLY A 52 -3.12 9.64 -5.18
C GLY A 52 -1.67 9.45 -5.63
N LEU A 53 -1.44 8.92 -6.83
CA LEU A 53 -0.10 8.77 -7.40
C LEU A 53 0.60 10.11 -7.64
N LYS A 54 -0.14 11.12 -8.10
CA LYS A 54 0.37 12.49 -8.23
C LYS A 54 0.79 13.04 -6.87
N TYR A 55 -0.04 12.85 -5.85
CA TYR A 55 0.28 13.27 -4.48
C TYR A 55 1.54 12.59 -3.95
N LEU A 56 1.72 11.28 -4.19
CA LEU A 56 2.94 10.57 -3.81
C LEU A 56 4.19 11.15 -4.49
N ARG A 57 4.07 11.57 -5.75
CA ARG A 57 5.19 12.10 -6.53
C ARG A 57 5.54 13.55 -6.17
N GLU A 58 4.53 14.39 -5.97
CA GLU A 58 4.69 15.85 -5.96
C GLU A 58 4.21 16.52 -4.66
N GLY A 59 3.37 15.84 -3.88
CA GLY A 59 2.65 16.43 -2.75
C GLY A 59 3.34 16.29 -1.38
N LEU A 60 4.37 15.47 -1.26
CA LEU A 60 5.02 15.11 0.01
C LEU A 60 6.35 15.83 0.28
N GLY A 61 6.80 16.71 -0.62
CA GLY A 61 8.12 17.37 -0.54
C GLY A 61 9.28 16.50 -1.01
N TYR A 62 9.11 15.18 -1.00
CA TYR A 62 9.96 14.19 -1.66
C TYR A 62 9.10 13.20 -2.45
N PRO A 63 9.54 12.75 -3.64
CA PRO A 63 8.79 11.74 -4.38
C PRO A 63 8.81 10.36 -3.72
N VAL A 64 7.65 9.74 -3.60
CA VAL A 64 7.49 8.34 -3.15
C VAL A 64 7.10 7.46 -4.34
N MET A 65 7.90 6.44 -4.61
CA MET A 65 7.62 5.42 -5.62
C MET A 65 7.01 4.19 -4.95
N HIS A 66 5.76 3.84 -5.29
CA HIS A 66 5.04 2.73 -4.65
C HIS A 66 5.65 1.34 -4.95
N PHE A 67 6.09 1.14 -6.20
CA PHE A 67 6.64 -0.11 -6.79
C PHE A 67 5.76 -1.37 -6.81
N ASP A 68 4.68 -1.44 -6.03
CA ASP A 68 3.73 -2.57 -6.06
C ASP A 68 2.30 -2.13 -6.37
N LEU A 69 2.11 -1.28 -7.38
CA LEU A 69 0.77 -0.81 -7.74
C LEU A 69 0.02 -1.90 -8.52
N LYS A 70 -0.99 -2.49 -7.89
CA LYS A 70 -1.85 -3.53 -8.45
C LYS A 70 -3.26 -3.44 -7.87
N PRO A 71 -4.29 -4.05 -8.49
CA PRO A 71 -5.67 -4.00 -7.99
C PRO A 71 -5.83 -4.43 -6.52
N ASP A 72 -5.01 -5.38 -6.06
CA ASP A 72 -4.99 -5.85 -4.68
C ASP A 72 -4.55 -4.79 -3.66
N ASN A 73 -3.73 -3.84 -4.11
CA ASN A 73 -3.17 -2.75 -3.31
C ASN A 73 -3.96 -1.44 -3.49
N ILE A 74 -5.10 -1.48 -4.16
CA ILE A 74 -6.06 -0.38 -4.20
C ILE A 74 -7.30 -0.79 -3.40
N LEU A 75 -7.48 -0.21 -2.22
CA LEU A 75 -8.66 -0.44 -1.39
C LEU A 75 -9.75 0.57 -1.73
N LEU A 76 -11.01 0.17 -1.60
CA LEU A 76 -12.18 1.02 -1.84
C LEU A 76 -12.92 1.30 -0.53
N ASP A 77 -13.12 2.58 -0.22
CA ASP A 77 -13.91 2.98 0.95
C ASP A 77 -15.42 2.80 0.72
N ASN A 78 -16.22 3.11 1.73
CA ASN A 78 -17.69 3.02 1.70
C ASN A 78 -18.35 3.87 0.60
N LYS A 79 -17.65 4.84 0.01
CA LYS A 79 -18.11 5.70 -1.09
C LYS A 79 -17.53 5.29 -2.45
N MET A 80 -16.87 4.14 -2.52
CA MET A 80 -16.14 3.63 -3.69
C MET A 80 -15.00 4.57 -4.13
N MET A 81 -14.42 5.31 -3.18
CA MET A 81 -13.21 6.09 -3.43
C MET A 81 -11.97 5.21 -3.22
N PRO A 82 -10.98 5.29 -4.12
CA PRO A 82 -9.76 4.50 -4.01
C PRO A 82 -8.82 5.05 -2.94
N LYS A 83 -8.16 4.13 -2.23
CA LYS A 83 -7.05 4.37 -1.31
C LYS A 83 -5.90 3.46 -1.71
N ILE A 84 -4.74 4.04 -1.98
CA ILE A 84 -3.52 3.28 -2.29
C ILE A 84 -3.00 2.70 -0.96
N ALA A 85 -2.73 1.40 -0.94
CA ALA A 85 -2.30 0.66 0.23
C ALA A 85 -1.06 -0.19 -0.09
N ASP A 86 -0.42 -0.73 0.95
CA ASP A 86 0.77 -1.58 0.88
C ASP A 86 2.03 -0.90 0.29
N PHE A 87 2.60 -0.02 1.09
CA PHE A 87 3.86 0.65 0.80
C PHE A 87 5.10 -0.19 1.17
N GLY A 88 4.96 -1.50 1.38
CA GLY A 88 6.06 -2.36 1.84
C GLY A 88 7.29 -2.40 0.92
N LEU A 89 7.09 -2.13 -0.38
CA LEU A 89 8.15 -2.05 -1.39
C LEU A 89 8.47 -0.61 -1.82
N SER A 90 7.88 0.40 -1.16
CA SER A 90 8.02 1.79 -1.57
C SER A 90 9.42 2.35 -1.30
N LYS A 91 9.84 3.34 -2.11
CA LYS A 91 11.09 4.07 -1.89
C LYS A 91 10.89 5.57 -1.99
N LEU A 92 11.65 6.30 -1.19
CA LEU A 92 11.81 7.75 -1.28
C LEU A 92 12.87 8.07 -2.33
N PHE A 93 12.63 9.07 -3.17
CA PHE A 93 13.58 9.53 -4.17
C PHE A 93 14.19 10.87 -3.73
N GLY A 94 15.51 11.05 -3.90
CA GLY A 94 16.19 12.30 -3.58
C GLY A 94 16.82 12.38 -2.18
N GLU A 95 16.65 11.36 -1.33
CA GLU A 95 17.54 11.16 -0.19
C GLU A 95 18.75 10.36 -0.66
N GLU A 96 19.94 10.99 -0.64
CA GLU A 96 21.19 10.26 -0.76
C GLU A 96 21.27 9.22 0.36
N ASN A 97 21.16 7.94 0.00
CA ASN A 97 21.55 6.78 0.80
C ASN A 97 21.27 6.85 2.31
N THR A 98 20.03 6.56 2.73
CA THR A 98 19.85 5.80 3.97
C THR A 98 19.38 4.39 3.67
N THR A 99 20.33 3.61 3.14
CA THR A 99 20.39 2.18 3.42
C THR A 99 20.46 1.99 4.94
N ARG A 100 19.31 1.83 5.59
CA ARG A 100 19.15 1.13 6.88
C ARG A 100 17.86 0.33 6.78
N ALA A 101 17.94 -0.87 6.23
CA ALA A 101 18.18 -2.12 6.95
C ALA A 101 16.85 -2.84 7.22
N MET A 102 16.51 -3.75 6.32
CA MET A 102 15.97 -5.06 6.69
C MET A 102 16.94 -6.07 6.08
N SER A 103 18.07 -6.24 6.77
CA SER A 103 18.91 -7.43 6.63
C SER A 103 18.06 -8.64 7.02
N ALA A 104 17.79 -9.52 6.05
CA ALA A 104 17.41 -10.90 6.30
C ALA A 104 18.68 -11.77 6.22
#